data_AF-A0A7T6VN51-F1
#
_entry.id   AF-A0A7T6VN51-F1
#
_cell.length_a   1.000
_cell.length_b   1.000
_cell.length_c   1.000
_cell.angle_alpha   90.00
_cell.angle_beta   90.00
_cell.angle_gamma   90.00
#
_symmetry.space_group_name_H-M   'P 1'
#
loop_
_entity.id
_entity.type
_entity.pdbx_description
1 polymer ?
#
loop_
_entity_poly.entity_id
_entity_poly.type
_entity_poly.pdbx_seq_one_letter_code
_entity_poly.pdbx_strand_id
1 'polypeptide(L)'
;MKKKSILIIGLLFLTLLVGCSSNGAKDSTEINYVDKEFLSSFKKGLEKRWDLPEVDLTMDTQGQKEEYLKAIDTELNEIKDYSGEKFEDTKLQEKALSYINILKEQKEAFDYFTVDEIKFYETWDKIAAERSKILVDIVDSYKIEFSGKYENILDDFKLNAQMAIEDDTKNKEIEDIVNKVEFTKVKEEYGSSYYEAVVENTSSVEFENFAFEISLIDEEGIIVESTYSNSVNNWKPGQKFKFEFMTQTAFAKMEFEPQYFIKE
;
A
#
# COMPACT_ATOMS: atom_id res chain seq x y z
N MET A 1 -7.01 78.36 8.04
CA MET A 1 -6.11 78.04 6.89
C MET A 1 -6.84 77.07 5.98
N LYS A 2 -6.90 77.40 4.67
CA LYS A 2 -7.33 76.62 3.48
C LYS A 2 -8.52 75.64 3.67
N LYS A 3 -9.73 75.98 3.19
CA LYS A 3 -10.25 75.73 1.82
C LYS A 3 -10.12 74.24 1.45
N LYS A 4 -11.16 73.44 1.16
CA LYS A 4 -12.37 73.65 0.34
C LYS A 4 -13.47 72.67 0.86
N SER A 5 -14.70 73.10 1.09
CA SER A 5 -15.78 73.22 0.08
C SER A 5 -16.02 71.91 -0.70
N ILE A 6 -17.03 71.12 -0.33
CA ILE A 6 -18.45 71.19 -0.74
C ILE A 6 -18.64 70.53 -2.11
N LEU A 7 -19.47 69.48 -2.20
CA LEU A 7 -20.80 69.54 -2.84
C LEU A 7 -21.52 68.17 -2.69
N ILE A 8 -22.59 68.06 -1.88
CA ILE A 8 -24.00 68.46 -2.15
C ILE A 8 -24.71 67.32 -2.93
N ILE A 9 -25.69 66.62 -2.36
CA ILE A 9 -27.17 66.72 -2.52
C ILE A 9 -27.63 65.28 -2.17
N GLY A 10 -28.73 64.97 -1.50
CA GLY A 10 -29.87 65.76 -1.11
C GLY A 10 -30.81 64.90 -0.26
N LEU A 11 -31.69 65.63 0.39
CA LEU A 11 -32.59 65.28 1.47
C LEU A 11 -33.91 64.66 0.91
N LEU A 12 -34.64 63.96 1.78
CA LEU A 12 -36.08 63.58 1.69
C LEU A 12 -36.49 62.43 0.75
N PHE A 13 -37.46 61.54 1.02
CA PHE A 13 -38.36 61.22 2.15
C PHE A 13 -39.11 59.91 1.75
N LEU A 14 -39.87 59.36 2.70
CA LEU A 14 -41.12 58.58 2.53
C LEU A 14 -41.08 57.09 2.15
N THR A 15 -41.67 56.36 3.10
CA THR A 15 -42.17 54.99 3.13
C THR A 15 -42.91 54.53 1.87
N LEU A 16 -42.69 53.26 1.50
CA LEU A 16 -43.71 52.39 0.93
C LEU A 16 -43.59 51.00 1.56
N LEU A 17 -44.64 50.61 2.28
CA LEU A 17 -44.95 49.23 2.61
C LEU A 17 -45.22 48.46 1.32
N VAL A 18 -44.44 47.41 1.06
CA VAL A 18 -44.91 46.22 0.33
C VAL A 18 -44.26 45.02 1.02
N GLY A 19 -45.07 44.19 1.64
CA GLY A 19 -44.62 42.94 2.23
C GLY A 19 -44.17 41.96 1.16
N CYS A 20 -43.08 41.26 1.44
CA CYS A 20 -42.83 39.94 0.90
C CYS A 20 -42.14 39.12 1.99
N SER A 21 -42.83 38.05 2.38
CA SER A 21 -42.32 36.92 3.15
C SER A 21 -41.05 36.38 2.50
N SER A 22 -39.89 36.55 3.13
CA SER A 22 -38.72 35.74 2.83
C SER A 22 -38.44 34.83 4.02
N ASN A 23 -38.84 33.58 3.83
CA ASN A 23 -38.37 32.44 4.60
C ASN A 23 -36.85 32.53 4.73
N GLY A 24 -36.36 32.58 5.97
CA GLY A 24 -34.96 32.34 6.27
C GLY A 24 -34.62 30.90 5.88
N ALA A 25 -34.05 30.72 4.70
CA ALA A 25 -33.38 29.50 4.32
C ALA A 25 -32.16 29.34 5.25
N LYS A 26 -32.31 28.50 6.28
CA LYS A 26 -31.17 27.77 6.83
C LYS A 26 -30.89 26.64 5.86
N ASP A 27 -30.05 26.87 4.86
CA ASP A 27 -29.36 25.79 4.16
C ASP A 27 -28.28 25.24 5.11
N SER A 28 -28.70 24.38 6.04
CA SER A 28 -27.82 23.34 6.55
C SER A 28 -28.06 22.15 5.65
N THR A 29 -27.28 22.02 4.57
CA THR A 29 -27.18 20.77 3.83
C THR A 29 -26.71 19.71 4.82
N GLU A 30 -27.63 18.88 5.29
CA GLU A 30 -27.32 17.71 6.11
C GLU A 30 -26.36 16.84 5.28
N ILE A 31 -25.11 16.74 5.73
CA ILE A 31 -24.12 15.90 5.07
C ILE A 31 -24.57 14.47 5.33
N ASN A 32 -25.00 13.78 4.27
CA ASN A 32 -25.30 12.37 4.34
C ASN A 32 -23.98 11.59 4.33
N TYR A 33 -23.71 10.86 5.40
CA TYR A 33 -22.53 10.02 5.55
C TYR A 33 -22.90 8.56 5.27
N VAL A 34 -22.06 7.87 4.49
CA VAL A 34 -22.39 6.57 3.90
C VAL A 34 -21.78 5.36 4.63
N ASP A 35 -21.24 5.57 5.83
CA ASP A 35 -20.45 4.57 6.57
C ASP A 35 -21.22 3.23 6.74
N LYS A 36 -22.49 3.30 7.13
CA LYS A 36 -23.32 2.11 7.37
C LYS A 36 -23.73 1.43 6.06
N GLU A 37 -24.07 2.24 5.07
CA GLU A 37 -24.43 1.82 3.73
C GLU A 37 -23.26 1.08 3.09
N PHE A 38 -22.05 1.64 3.18
CA PHE A 38 -20.83 1.00 2.69
C PHE A 38 -20.57 -0.34 3.37
N LEU A 39 -20.59 -0.42 4.71
CA LEU A 39 -20.35 -1.68 5.43
C LEU A 39 -21.39 -2.75 5.06
N SER A 40 -22.65 -2.34 4.90
CA SER A 40 -23.72 -3.24 4.43
C SER A 40 -23.50 -3.70 2.99
N SER A 41 -23.11 -2.80 2.09
CA SER A 41 -22.81 -3.12 0.68
C SER A 41 -21.56 -4.00 0.56
N PHE A 42 -20.53 -3.73 1.35
CA PHE A 42 -19.29 -4.51 1.42
C PHE A 42 -19.57 -5.96 1.81
N LYS A 43 -20.29 -6.16 2.93
CA LYS A 43 -20.72 -7.49 3.36
C LYS A 43 -21.52 -8.20 2.27
N LYS A 44 -22.51 -7.50 1.69
CA LYS A 44 -23.36 -8.06 0.63
C LYS A 44 -22.57 -8.45 -0.62
N GLY A 45 -21.58 -7.65 -1.02
CA GLY A 45 -20.70 -7.94 -2.15
C GLY A 45 -19.87 -9.21 -1.93
N LEU A 46 -19.30 -9.37 -0.74
CA LEU A 46 -18.58 -10.57 -0.33
C LEU A 46 -19.48 -11.80 -0.36
N GLU A 47 -20.63 -11.74 0.31
CA GLU A 47 -21.59 -12.85 0.36
C GLU A 47 -22.04 -13.28 -1.04
N LYS A 48 -22.32 -12.31 -1.93
CA LYS A 48 -22.67 -12.58 -3.33
C LYS A 48 -21.54 -13.25 -4.11
N ARG A 49 -20.30 -12.81 -3.93
CA ARG A 49 -19.14 -13.43 -4.59
C ARG A 49 -18.89 -14.84 -4.07
N TRP A 50 -18.97 -15.04 -2.77
CA TRP A 50 -18.74 -16.34 -2.13
C TRP A 50 -19.85 -17.36 -2.40
N ASP A 51 -21.05 -16.91 -2.74
CA ASP A 51 -22.15 -17.78 -3.16
C ASP A 51 -22.09 -18.18 -4.65
N LEU A 52 -21.14 -17.64 -5.42
CA LEU A 52 -20.92 -18.09 -6.80
C LEU A 52 -20.28 -19.49 -6.80
N PRO A 53 -20.60 -20.34 -7.80
CA PRO A 53 -19.88 -21.59 -8.01
C PRO A 53 -18.38 -21.37 -8.18
N GLU A 54 -17.58 -22.34 -7.77
CA GLU A 54 -16.16 -22.38 -8.13
C GLU A 54 -15.98 -22.40 -9.65
N VAL A 55 -14.87 -21.83 -10.12
CA VAL A 55 -14.53 -21.81 -11.55
C VAL A 55 -14.33 -23.24 -12.04
N ASP A 56 -15.05 -23.61 -13.10
CA ASP A 56 -14.89 -24.92 -13.74
C ASP A 56 -13.56 -24.97 -14.51
N LEU A 57 -12.58 -25.67 -13.92
CA LEU A 57 -11.25 -25.84 -14.50
C LEU A 57 -11.22 -26.70 -15.78
N THR A 58 -12.35 -27.31 -16.17
CA THR A 58 -12.48 -28.01 -17.46
C THR A 58 -12.81 -27.07 -18.62
N MET A 59 -13.20 -25.82 -18.33
CA MET A 59 -13.38 -24.78 -19.35
C MET A 59 -12.02 -24.40 -19.97
N ASP A 60 -12.08 -23.84 -21.19
CA ASP A 60 -10.89 -23.21 -21.75
C ASP A 60 -10.47 -21.96 -20.95
N THR A 61 -9.24 -21.50 -21.17
CA THR A 61 -8.67 -20.37 -20.41
C THR A 61 -9.51 -19.10 -20.53
N GLN A 62 -10.17 -18.87 -21.67
CA GLN A 62 -11.03 -17.71 -21.86
C GLN A 62 -12.30 -17.81 -21.02
N GLY A 63 -12.94 -18.98 -20.98
CA GLY A 63 -14.09 -19.25 -20.11
C GLY A 63 -13.75 -19.10 -18.63
N GLN A 64 -12.59 -19.61 -18.20
CA GLN A 64 -12.10 -19.42 -16.83
C GLN A 64 -11.91 -17.94 -16.49
N LYS A 65 -11.28 -17.16 -17.40
CA LYS A 65 -11.11 -15.70 -17.25
C LYS A 65 -12.45 -14.99 -17.05
N GLU A 66 -13.46 -15.35 -17.82
CA GLU A 66 -14.79 -14.73 -17.74
C GLU A 66 -15.48 -15.00 -16.40
N GLU A 67 -15.40 -16.24 -15.87
CA GLU A 67 -15.97 -16.56 -14.55
C GLU A 67 -15.22 -15.87 -13.41
N TYR A 68 -13.89 -15.78 -13.46
CA TYR A 68 -13.13 -15.00 -12.46
C TYR A 68 -13.47 -13.51 -12.49
N LEU A 69 -13.53 -12.90 -13.69
CA LEU A 69 -13.89 -11.49 -13.84
C LEU A 69 -15.32 -11.23 -13.32
N LYS A 70 -16.26 -12.13 -13.60
CA LYS A 70 -17.62 -12.08 -13.07
C LYS A 70 -17.67 -12.15 -11.55
N ALA A 71 -16.82 -12.96 -10.92
CA ALA A 71 -16.73 -13.01 -9.46
C ALA A 71 -16.25 -11.68 -8.87
N ILE A 72 -15.22 -11.07 -9.47
CA ILE A 72 -14.72 -9.75 -9.06
C ILE A 72 -15.77 -8.66 -9.29
N ASP A 73 -16.42 -8.67 -10.45
CA ASP A 73 -17.47 -7.70 -10.79
C ASP A 73 -18.70 -7.81 -9.88
N THR A 74 -19.06 -9.03 -9.48
CA THR A 74 -20.18 -9.27 -8.56
C THR A 74 -19.99 -8.54 -7.23
N GLU A 75 -18.77 -8.56 -6.72
CA GLU A 75 -18.40 -7.85 -5.50
C GLU A 75 -18.25 -6.34 -5.72
N LEU A 76 -17.46 -5.95 -6.72
CA LEU A 76 -17.15 -4.55 -7.02
C LEU A 76 -18.42 -3.74 -7.31
N ASN A 77 -19.41 -4.32 -7.99
CA ASN A 77 -20.65 -3.62 -8.32
C ASN A 77 -21.49 -3.23 -7.09
N GLU A 78 -21.29 -3.87 -5.94
CA GLU A 78 -22.01 -3.49 -4.70
C GLU A 78 -21.37 -2.27 -4.01
N ILE A 79 -20.10 -1.97 -4.29
CA ILE A 79 -19.31 -0.98 -3.55
C ILE A 79 -18.62 0.11 -4.40
N LYS A 80 -18.58 -0.02 -5.73
CA LYS A 80 -17.83 0.91 -6.59
C LYS A 80 -18.27 2.37 -6.47
N ASP A 81 -19.57 2.60 -6.23
CA ASP A 81 -20.16 3.94 -6.21
C ASP A 81 -19.77 4.74 -4.96
N TYR A 82 -19.23 4.09 -3.92
CA TYR A 82 -18.74 4.75 -2.71
C TYR A 82 -17.40 5.48 -2.90
N SER A 83 -16.76 5.35 -4.07
CA SER A 83 -15.44 5.95 -4.35
C SER A 83 -15.39 7.48 -4.23
N GLY A 84 -16.54 8.15 -4.38
CA GLY A 84 -16.65 9.62 -4.32
C GLY A 84 -17.52 10.12 -3.16
N GLU A 85 -17.99 9.21 -2.31
CA GLU A 85 -18.94 9.53 -1.25
C GLU A 85 -18.24 10.04 0.01
N LYS A 86 -19.02 10.68 0.88
CA LYS A 86 -18.51 11.24 2.14
C LYS A 86 -18.75 10.26 3.28
N PHE A 87 -17.70 10.00 4.04
CA PHE A 87 -17.73 9.18 5.24
C PHE A 87 -17.53 10.07 6.47
N GLU A 88 -18.15 9.69 7.58
CA GLU A 88 -17.88 10.29 8.88
C GLU A 88 -16.55 9.73 9.43
N ASP A 89 -16.33 8.42 9.27
CA ASP A 89 -15.07 7.75 9.62
C ASP A 89 -14.08 7.84 8.45
N THR A 90 -13.09 8.71 8.59
CA THR A 90 -12.04 8.91 7.58
C THR A 90 -11.15 7.67 7.39
N LYS A 91 -11.03 6.79 8.41
CA LYS A 91 -10.31 5.52 8.26
C LYS A 91 -11.16 4.53 7.48
N LEU A 92 -12.48 4.50 7.68
CA LEU A 92 -13.37 3.69 6.84
C LEU A 92 -13.31 4.15 5.39
N GLN A 93 -13.30 5.47 5.16
CA GLN A 93 -13.15 6.03 3.82
C GLN A 93 -11.88 5.54 3.13
N GLU A 94 -10.73 5.64 3.79
CA GLU A 94 -9.46 5.17 3.24
C GLU A 94 -9.51 3.68 2.91
N LYS A 95 -10.01 2.85 3.83
CA LYS A 95 -10.16 1.41 3.61
C LYS A 95 -11.12 1.10 2.45
N ALA A 96 -12.25 1.80 2.35
CA ALA A 96 -13.21 1.64 1.29
C ALA A 96 -12.59 1.95 -0.08
N LEU A 97 -11.89 3.08 -0.20
CA LEU A 97 -11.21 3.47 -1.43
C LEU A 97 -10.13 2.47 -1.84
N SER A 98 -9.28 2.06 -0.88
CA SER A 98 -8.23 1.08 -1.12
C SER A 98 -8.82 -0.27 -1.55
N TYR A 99 -9.88 -0.73 -0.89
CA TYR A 99 -10.53 -1.99 -1.24
C TYR A 99 -11.15 -1.97 -2.64
N ILE A 100 -11.84 -0.89 -2.99
CA ILE A 100 -12.42 -0.70 -4.32
C ILE A 100 -11.32 -0.69 -5.39
N ASN A 101 -10.19 -0.04 -5.13
CA ASN A 101 -9.08 0.00 -6.07
C ASN A 101 -8.41 -1.37 -6.22
N ILE A 102 -8.20 -2.12 -5.13
CA ILE A 102 -7.72 -3.50 -5.19
C ILE A 102 -8.61 -4.37 -6.06
N LEU A 103 -9.93 -4.27 -5.96
CA LEU A 103 -10.83 -5.03 -6.83
C LEU A 103 -10.70 -4.63 -8.31
N LYS A 104 -10.44 -3.35 -8.62
CA LYS A 104 -10.15 -2.90 -9.99
C LYS A 104 -8.81 -3.48 -10.48
N GLU A 105 -7.78 -3.44 -9.65
CA GLU A 105 -6.46 -4.02 -9.95
C GLU A 105 -6.54 -5.54 -10.15
N GLN A 106 -7.36 -6.25 -9.36
CA GLN A 106 -7.64 -7.67 -9.59
C GLN A 106 -8.21 -7.93 -10.99
N LYS A 107 -9.07 -7.04 -11.50
CA LYS A 107 -9.58 -7.17 -12.87
C LYS A 107 -8.50 -6.89 -13.91
N GLU A 108 -7.68 -5.86 -13.70
CA GLU A 108 -6.59 -5.49 -14.61
C GLU A 108 -5.52 -6.60 -14.69
N ALA A 109 -5.27 -7.34 -13.60
CA ALA A 109 -4.37 -8.47 -13.62
C ALA A 109 -4.75 -9.52 -14.69
N PHE A 110 -6.05 -9.71 -14.95
CA PHE A 110 -6.53 -10.64 -15.98
C PHE A 110 -6.18 -10.23 -17.42
N ASP A 111 -5.65 -9.03 -17.67
CA ASP A 111 -5.07 -8.68 -18.96
C ASP A 111 -3.84 -9.54 -19.31
N TYR A 112 -3.15 -10.07 -18.30
CA TYR A 112 -2.00 -10.96 -18.47
C TYR A 112 -2.37 -12.44 -18.51
N PHE A 113 -3.55 -12.85 -18.04
CA PHE A 113 -3.91 -14.26 -17.81
C PHE A 113 -3.71 -15.19 -19.03
N THR A 114 -4.00 -14.69 -20.24
CA THR A 114 -3.85 -15.46 -21.49
C THR A 114 -2.61 -15.07 -22.30
N VAL A 115 -1.76 -14.20 -21.76
CA VAL A 115 -0.66 -13.54 -22.50
C VAL A 115 0.69 -13.80 -21.84
N ASP A 116 0.76 -13.65 -20.52
CA ASP A 116 1.95 -13.78 -19.70
C ASP A 116 1.55 -14.37 -18.35
N GLU A 117 1.65 -15.71 -18.26
CA GLU A 117 1.23 -16.48 -17.09
C GLU A 117 2.07 -16.15 -15.85
N ILE A 118 3.37 -15.93 -16.01
CA ILE A 118 4.27 -15.58 -14.90
C ILE A 118 3.86 -14.23 -14.32
N LYS A 119 3.74 -13.22 -15.20
CA LYS A 119 3.31 -11.89 -14.76
C LYS A 119 1.91 -11.89 -14.17
N PHE A 120 1.00 -12.73 -14.69
CA PHE A 120 -0.33 -12.88 -14.12
C PHE A 120 -0.27 -13.35 -12.67
N TYR A 121 0.40 -14.47 -12.38
CA TYR A 121 0.43 -15.02 -11.02
C TYR A 121 1.17 -14.10 -10.06
N GLU A 122 2.32 -13.53 -10.45
CA GLU A 122 3.04 -12.54 -9.62
C GLU A 122 2.16 -11.34 -9.25
N THR A 123 1.41 -10.81 -10.22
CA THR A 123 0.53 -9.66 -10.01
C THR A 123 -0.70 -10.06 -9.17
N TRP A 124 -1.32 -11.20 -9.49
CA TRP A 124 -2.52 -11.69 -8.82
C TRP A 124 -2.27 -12.01 -7.35
N ASP A 125 -1.19 -12.74 -7.04
CA ASP A 125 -0.88 -13.17 -5.68
C ASP A 125 -0.62 -11.97 -4.77
N LYS A 126 0.14 -10.98 -5.28
CA LYS A 126 0.36 -9.72 -4.57
C LYS A 126 -0.96 -8.99 -4.26
N ILE A 127 -1.82 -8.82 -5.26
CA ILE A 127 -3.10 -8.12 -5.08
C ILE A 127 -4.05 -8.92 -4.17
N ALA A 128 -4.04 -10.26 -4.25
CA ALA A 128 -4.85 -11.13 -3.41
C ALA A 128 -4.42 -11.07 -1.93
N ALA A 129 -3.11 -10.98 -1.67
CA ALA A 129 -2.57 -10.74 -0.33
C ALA A 129 -3.04 -9.39 0.24
N GLU A 130 -2.93 -8.30 -0.54
CA GLU A 130 -3.45 -6.98 -0.14
C GLU A 130 -4.96 -6.99 0.10
N ARG A 131 -5.72 -7.65 -0.77
CA ARG A 131 -7.17 -7.80 -0.61
C ARG A 131 -7.50 -8.48 0.72
N SER A 132 -6.76 -9.53 1.06
CA SER A 132 -6.96 -10.28 2.31
C SER A 132 -6.71 -9.39 3.52
N LYS A 133 -5.60 -8.63 3.53
CA LYS A 133 -5.29 -7.67 4.60
C LYS A 133 -6.39 -6.65 4.81
N ILE A 134 -6.82 -5.94 3.76
CA ILE A 134 -7.84 -4.90 3.88
C ILE A 134 -9.22 -5.48 4.23
N LEU A 135 -9.59 -6.63 3.66
CA LEU A 135 -10.84 -7.31 3.99
C LEU A 135 -10.91 -7.62 5.49
N VAL A 136 -9.88 -8.30 6.02
CA VAL A 136 -9.83 -8.71 7.43
C VAL A 136 -9.82 -7.49 8.34
N ASP A 137 -9.06 -6.44 7.99
CA ASP A 137 -9.03 -5.19 8.76
C ASP A 137 -10.40 -4.51 8.82
N ILE A 138 -11.14 -4.44 7.70
CA ILE A 138 -12.53 -3.92 7.71
C ILE A 138 -13.44 -4.82 8.58
N VAL A 139 -13.37 -6.14 8.41
CA VAL A 139 -14.22 -7.07 9.15
C VAL A 139 -13.99 -6.96 10.66
N ASP A 140 -12.73 -6.93 11.10
CA ASP A 140 -12.37 -6.89 12.52
C ASP A 140 -12.61 -5.50 13.13
N SER A 141 -12.23 -4.43 12.42
CA SER A 141 -12.39 -3.04 12.90
C SER A 141 -13.86 -2.67 13.11
N TYR A 142 -14.74 -3.12 12.21
CA TYR A 142 -16.17 -2.77 12.24
C TYR A 142 -17.06 -3.92 12.71
N LYS A 143 -16.46 -5.04 13.15
CA LYS A 143 -17.14 -6.21 13.72
C LYS A 143 -18.25 -6.75 12.79
N ILE A 144 -17.92 -6.90 11.52
CA ILE A 144 -18.85 -7.43 10.51
C ILE A 144 -19.04 -8.92 10.77
N GLU A 145 -20.26 -9.34 11.10
CA GLU A 145 -20.60 -10.74 11.31
C GLU A 145 -21.11 -11.38 10.01
N PHE A 146 -20.64 -12.59 9.71
CA PHE A 146 -21.11 -13.41 8.59
C PHE A 146 -21.87 -14.64 9.11
N SER A 147 -22.73 -15.22 8.28
CA SER A 147 -23.32 -16.53 8.61
C SER A 147 -22.25 -17.62 8.63
N GLY A 148 -22.41 -18.64 9.48
CA GLY A 148 -21.43 -19.73 9.63
C GLY A 148 -21.08 -20.51 8.35
N LYS A 149 -21.90 -20.44 7.29
CA LYS A 149 -21.53 -21.04 5.98
C LYS A 149 -20.29 -20.40 5.35
N TYR A 150 -19.87 -19.21 5.78
CA TYR A 150 -18.68 -18.51 5.28
C TYR A 150 -17.48 -18.58 6.22
N GLU A 151 -17.56 -19.32 7.34
CA GLU A 151 -16.52 -19.36 8.36
C GLU A 151 -15.17 -19.81 7.79
N ASN A 152 -15.15 -20.91 7.04
CA ASN A 152 -13.92 -21.41 6.40
C ASN A 152 -13.32 -20.39 5.42
N ILE A 153 -14.15 -19.72 4.61
CA ILE A 153 -13.68 -18.70 3.65
C ILE A 153 -13.05 -17.52 4.41
N LEU A 154 -13.65 -17.11 5.52
CA LEU A 154 -13.10 -16.03 6.34
C LEU A 154 -11.80 -16.44 7.04
N ASP A 155 -11.69 -17.69 7.50
CA ASP A 155 -10.47 -18.22 8.10
C ASP A 155 -9.32 -18.28 7.08
N ASP A 156 -9.60 -18.64 5.83
CA ASP A 156 -8.61 -18.57 4.74
C ASP A 156 -8.14 -17.13 4.50
N PHE A 157 -9.06 -16.14 4.50
CA PHE A 157 -8.68 -14.73 4.39
C PHE A 157 -7.81 -14.25 5.56
N LYS A 158 -8.11 -14.69 6.78
CA LYS A 158 -7.31 -14.36 7.97
C LYS A 158 -5.92 -14.96 7.89
N LEU A 159 -5.80 -16.22 7.48
CA LEU A 159 -4.52 -16.88 7.31
C LEU A 159 -3.68 -16.17 6.23
N ASN A 160 -4.27 -15.87 5.07
CA ASN A 160 -3.58 -15.15 4.00
C ASN A 160 -3.16 -13.73 4.44
N ALA A 161 -4.03 -13.00 5.15
CA ALA A 161 -3.70 -11.69 5.70
C ALA A 161 -2.55 -11.77 6.71
N GLN A 162 -2.57 -12.76 7.59
CA GLN A 162 -1.50 -12.98 8.57
C GLN A 162 -0.16 -13.24 7.88
N MET A 163 -0.12 -14.17 6.92
CA MET A 163 1.11 -14.48 6.17
C MET A 163 1.65 -13.23 5.46
N ALA A 164 0.79 -12.46 4.79
CA ALA A 164 1.18 -11.23 4.12
C ALA A 164 1.74 -10.18 5.09
N ILE A 165 1.12 -10.01 6.26
CA ILE A 165 1.60 -9.08 7.30
C ILE A 165 2.95 -9.53 7.86
N GLU A 166 3.14 -10.84 8.07
CA GLU A 166 4.40 -11.41 8.54
C GLU A 166 5.53 -11.17 7.52
N ASP A 167 5.26 -11.35 6.23
CA ASP A 167 6.25 -11.11 5.17
C ASP A 167 6.57 -9.62 4.99
N ASP A 168 5.56 -8.74 5.02
CA ASP A 168 5.78 -7.28 5.02
C ASP A 168 6.64 -6.85 6.22
N THR A 169 6.40 -7.45 7.39
CA THR A 169 7.16 -7.17 8.61
C THR A 169 8.61 -7.61 8.45
N LYS A 170 8.86 -8.84 7.96
CA LYS A 170 10.23 -9.31 7.68
C LYS A 170 10.95 -8.41 6.69
N ASN A 171 10.30 -8.06 5.57
CA ASN A 171 10.88 -7.19 4.54
C ASN A 171 11.27 -5.83 5.13
N LYS A 172 10.37 -5.22 5.92
CA LYS A 172 10.66 -3.96 6.60
C LYS A 172 11.82 -4.06 7.59
N GLU A 173 11.89 -5.15 8.36
CA GLU A 173 12.99 -5.39 9.29
C GLU A 173 14.34 -5.53 8.56
N ILE A 174 14.34 -6.16 7.39
CA ILE A 174 15.54 -6.29 6.52
C ILE A 174 15.93 -4.94 5.94
N GLU A 175 14.98 -4.18 5.39
CA GLU A 175 15.22 -2.80 4.92
C GLU A 175 15.79 -1.92 6.04
N ASP A 176 15.30 -2.08 7.26
CA ASP A 176 15.79 -1.36 8.44
C ASP A 176 17.25 -1.67 8.79
N ILE A 177 17.72 -2.91 8.53
CA ILE A 177 19.14 -3.27 8.67
C ILE A 177 19.97 -2.50 7.63
N VAL A 178 19.52 -2.52 6.37
CA VAL A 178 20.21 -1.86 5.24
C VAL A 178 20.27 -0.35 5.43
N ASN A 179 19.17 0.29 5.83
CA ASN A 179 19.08 1.73 6.01
C ASN A 179 19.95 2.27 7.17
N LYS A 180 20.37 1.41 8.10
CA LYS A 180 21.19 1.77 9.26
C LYS A 180 22.67 1.41 9.08
N VAL A 181 23.06 0.72 8.01
CA VAL A 181 24.46 0.36 7.79
C VAL A 181 25.28 1.57 7.36
N GLU A 182 26.47 1.71 7.95
CA GLU A 182 27.45 2.72 7.57
C GLU A 182 28.81 2.04 7.41
N PHE A 183 29.29 1.96 6.18
CA PHE A 183 30.64 1.50 5.88
C PHE A 183 31.63 2.65 6.05
N THR A 184 32.62 2.45 6.92
CA THR A 184 33.65 3.45 7.20
C THR A 184 34.97 3.05 6.59
N LYS A 185 35.68 4.00 5.99
CA LYS A 185 37.05 3.75 5.49
C LYS A 185 37.97 3.54 6.68
N VAL A 186 38.56 2.35 6.81
CA VAL A 186 39.44 2.01 7.93
C VAL A 186 40.92 2.10 7.58
N LYS A 187 41.28 1.89 6.31
CA LYS A 187 42.67 2.02 5.83
C LYS A 187 42.75 2.21 4.31
N GLU A 188 43.94 2.61 3.87
CA GLU A 188 44.32 2.67 2.46
C GLU A 188 45.71 2.06 2.28
N GLU A 189 45.81 1.02 1.44
CA GLU A 189 47.06 0.30 1.21
C GLU A 189 47.16 -0.08 -0.27
N TYR A 190 48.34 0.11 -0.88
CA TYR A 190 48.62 -0.24 -2.28
C TYR A 190 47.57 0.29 -3.29
N GLY A 191 47.05 1.50 -3.06
CA GLY A 191 46.05 2.14 -3.91
C GLY A 191 44.62 1.64 -3.70
N SER A 192 44.38 0.74 -2.74
CA SER A 192 43.04 0.24 -2.39
C SER A 192 42.57 0.85 -1.07
N SER A 193 41.34 1.35 -1.06
CA SER A 193 40.63 1.77 0.16
C SER A 193 39.84 0.58 0.71
N TYR A 194 39.94 0.34 2.01
CA TYR A 194 39.23 -0.72 2.72
C TYR A 194 38.16 -0.14 3.61
N TYR A 195 36.97 -0.72 3.55
CA TYR A 195 35.78 -0.27 4.27
C TYR A 195 35.25 -1.37 5.17
N GLU A 196 34.82 -1.01 6.38
CA GLU A 196 34.23 -1.93 7.36
C GLU A 196 32.93 -1.38 7.92
N ALA A 197 31.98 -2.28 8.17
CA ALA A 197 30.76 -2.03 8.94
C ALA A 197 30.51 -3.20 9.90
N VAL A 198 30.26 -2.90 11.18
CA VAL A 198 29.79 -3.91 12.14
C VAL A 198 28.27 -3.79 12.24
N VAL A 199 27.58 -4.79 11.70
CA VAL A 199 26.12 -4.79 11.58
C VAL A 199 25.55 -5.86 12.50
N GLU A 200 24.47 -5.53 13.20
CA GLU A 200 23.67 -6.47 13.98
C GLU A 200 22.47 -6.93 13.16
N ASN A 201 22.16 -8.22 13.16
CA ASN A 201 20.90 -8.70 12.63
C ASN A 201 19.78 -8.29 13.59
N THR A 202 19.17 -7.14 13.35
CA THR A 202 18.05 -6.62 14.17
C THR A 202 16.70 -7.16 13.76
N SER A 203 16.64 -8.01 12.72
CA SER A 203 15.40 -8.63 12.27
C SER A 203 15.05 -9.87 13.08
N SER A 204 13.82 -10.35 12.92
CA SER A 204 13.35 -11.64 13.41
C SER A 204 13.86 -12.83 12.58
N VAL A 205 14.56 -12.58 11.47
CA VAL A 205 14.94 -13.57 10.46
C VAL A 205 16.30 -14.20 10.76
N GLU A 206 16.41 -15.53 10.66
CA GLU A 206 17.71 -16.21 10.54
C GLU A 206 18.08 -16.32 9.06
N PHE A 207 19.17 -15.68 8.65
CA PHE A 207 19.65 -15.78 7.27
C PHE A 207 20.53 -17.01 7.09
N GLU A 208 20.26 -17.82 6.07
CA GLU A 208 21.19 -18.86 5.64
C GLU A 208 22.49 -18.25 5.12
N ASN A 209 22.37 -17.20 4.30
CA ASN A 209 23.47 -16.38 3.81
C ASN A 209 23.02 -14.92 3.70
N PHE A 210 23.94 -13.98 3.98
CA PHE A 210 23.71 -12.54 3.80
C PHE A 210 25.00 -11.85 3.34
N ALA A 211 24.88 -10.94 2.37
CA ALA A 211 25.91 -10.00 1.94
C ALA A 211 25.28 -8.67 1.51
N PHE A 212 26.08 -7.61 1.43
CA PHE A 212 25.68 -6.37 0.78
C PHE A 212 26.22 -6.34 -0.64
N GLU A 213 25.35 -6.09 -1.61
CA GLU A 213 25.73 -5.50 -2.88
C GLU A 213 25.90 -4.00 -2.69
N ILE A 214 26.99 -3.45 -3.25
CA ILE A 214 27.43 -2.09 -3.00
C ILE A 214 27.65 -1.43 -4.35
N SER A 215 26.84 -0.40 -4.64
CA SER A 215 27.03 0.47 -5.79
C SER A 215 27.79 1.73 -5.37
N LEU A 216 28.93 1.96 -6.00
CA LEU A 216 29.77 3.15 -5.80
C LEU A 216 29.41 4.17 -6.88
N ILE A 217 29.10 5.40 -6.46
CA ILE A 217 28.50 6.43 -7.30
C ILE A 217 29.37 7.69 -7.27
N ASP A 218 29.66 8.29 -8.43
CA ASP A 218 30.43 9.53 -8.54
C ASP A 218 29.60 10.80 -8.22
N GLU A 219 30.21 11.98 -8.38
CA GLU A 219 29.55 13.27 -8.07
C GLU A 219 28.40 13.59 -9.05
N GLU A 220 28.44 13.03 -10.26
CA GLU A 220 27.42 13.16 -11.29
C GLU A 220 26.25 12.18 -11.12
N GLY A 221 26.33 11.27 -10.15
CA GLY A 221 25.29 10.27 -9.90
C GLY A 221 25.40 9.02 -10.77
N ILE A 222 26.57 8.76 -11.38
CA ILE A 222 26.82 7.59 -12.21
C ILE A 222 27.42 6.48 -11.35
N ILE A 223 26.90 5.25 -11.49
CA ILE A 223 27.52 4.07 -10.88
C ILE A 223 28.87 3.81 -11.57
N VAL A 224 29.96 3.97 -10.82
CA VAL A 224 31.33 3.78 -11.30
C VAL A 224 31.88 2.38 -11.01
N GLU A 225 31.31 1.68 -10.02
CA GLU A 225 31.64 0.30 -9.69
C GLU A 225 30.47 -0.35 -8.92
N SER A 226 30.22 -1.64 -9.17
CA SER A 226 29.37 -2.50 -8.33
C SER A 226 30.24 -3.60 -7.74
N THR A 227 30.19 -3.76 -6.42
CA THR A 227 30.99 -4.74 -5.67
C THR A 227 30.17 -5.38 -4.55
N TYR A 228 30.74 -6.35 -3.84
CA TYR A 228 30.07 -7.05 -2.75
C TYR A 228 30.92 -7.01 -1.48
N SER A 229 30.26 -6.98 -0.32
CA SER A 229 30.92 -7.31 0.94
C SER A 229 31.30 -8.79 1.00
N ASN A 230 32.17 -9.17 1.93
CA ASN A 230 32.19 -10.55 2.42
C ASN A 230 30.78 -10.97 2.90
N SER A 231 30.53 -12.28 2.95
CA SER A 231 29.23 -12.82 3.37
C SER A 231 29.29 -13.49 4.73
N VAL A 232 28.14 -13.53 5.40
CA VAL A 232 27.93 -14.26 6.65
C VAL A 232 26.96 -15.42 6.40
N ASN A 233 27.27 -16.60 6.95
CA ASN A 233 26.41 -17.78 6.89
C ASN A 233 25.74 -18.02 8.24
N ASN A 234 24.49 -18.49 8.22
CA ASN A 234 23.68 -18.76 9.42
C ASN A 234 23.65 -17.56 10.38
N TRP A 235 23.33 -16.37 9.85
CA TRP A 235 23.34 -15.12 10.61
C TRP A 235 22.04 -14.96 11.41
N LYS A 236 22.12 -15.23 12.71
CA LYS A 236 20.96 -15.30 13.60
C LYS A 236 20.54 -13.92 14.15
N PRO A 237 19.27 -13.73 14.53
CA PRO A 237 18.82 -12.54 15.24
C PRO A 237 19.72 -12.18 16.43
N GLY A 238 20.07 -10.90 16.54
CA GLY A 238 20.95 -10.34 17.58
C GLY A 238 22.45 -10.58 17.38
N GLN A 239 22.86 -11.37 16.37
CA GLN A 239 24.29 -11.56 16.09
C GLN A 239 24.87 -10.36 15.35
N LYS A 240 26.10 -10.00 15.71
CA LYS A 240 26.90 -9.01 14.98
C LYS A 240 27.85 -9.69 14.02
N PHE A 241 27.98 -9.12 12.83
CA PHE A 241 28.97 -9.53 11.85
C PHE A 241 29.73 -8.30 11.32
N LYS A 242 31.01 -8.48 11.02
CA LYS A 242 31.84 -7.44 10.42
C LYS A 242 31.88 -7.64 8.92
N PHE A 243 31.16 -6.78 8.22
CA PHE A 243 31.16 -6.71 6.77
C PHE A 243 32.33 -5.85 6.30
N GLU A 244 32.99 -6.29 5.23
CA GLU A 244 34.19 -5.69 4.69
C GLU A 244 34.12 -5.72 3.16
N PHE A 245 34.57 -4.63 2.53
CA PHE A 245 34.87 -4.60 1.10
C PHE A 245 36.05 -3.67 0.83
N MET A 246 36.60 -3.74 -0.38
CA MET A 246 37.66 -2.83 -0.82
C MET A 246 37.40 -2.35 -2.24
N THR A 247 37.94 -1.19 -2.58
CA THR A 247 37.86 -0.61 -3.92
C THR A 247 39.09 0.25 -4.21
N GLN A 248 39.44 0.34 -5.49
CA GLN A 248 40.43 1.30 -6.02
C GLN A 248 39.76 2.47 -6.76
N THR A 249 38.44 2.42 -6.91
CA THR A 249 37.64 3.40 -7.64
C THR A 249 37.34 4.57 -6.74
N ALA A 250 37.51 5.79 -7.25
CA ALA A 250 37.05 6.99 -6.56
C ALA A 250 35.53 7.11 -6.72
N PHE A 251 34.84 7.46 -5.64
CA PHE A 251 33.39 7.62 -5.61
C PHE A 251 33.01 8.71 -4.60
N ALA A 252 31.80 9.26 -4.73
CA ALA A 252 31.22 10.26 -3.85
C ALA A 252 30.20 9.67 -2.86
N LYS A 253 29.46 8.64 -3.28
CA LYS A 253 28.39 8.00 -2.49
C LYS A 253 28.41 6.47 -2.63
N MET A 254 27.90 5.78 -1.62
CA MET A 254 27.55 4.36 -1.67
C MET A 254 26.04 4.18 -1.62
N GLU A 255 25.54 3.18 -2.35
CA GLU A 255 24.19 2.62 -2.19
C GLU A 255 24.30 1.12 -1.93
N PHE A 256 23.38 0.60 -1.12
CA PHE A 256 23.44 -0.76 -0.61
C PHE A 256 22.16 -1.52 -0.95
N GLU A 257 22.30 -2.74 -1.46
CA GLU A 257 21.20 -3.68 -1.62
C GLU A 257 21.54 -4.99 -0.89
N PRO A 258 20.62 -5.55 -0.10
CA PRO A 258 20.86 -6.80 0.60
C PRO A 258 20.74 -7.98 -0.37
N GLN A 259 21.71 -8.89 -0.32
CA GLN A 259 21.67 -10.17 -1.03
C GLN A 259 21.62 -11.29 0.00
N TYR A 260 20.52 -12.05 0.04
CA TYR A 260 20.30 -13.02 1.11
C TYR A 260 19.44 -14.21 0.72
N PHE A 261 19.58 -15.27 1.52
CA PHE A 261 18.65 -16.39 1.60
C PHE A 261 18.17 -16.52 3.04
N ILE A 262 16.85 -16.63 3.22
CA ILE A 262 16.23 -16.85 4.53
C ILE A 262 16.20 -18.35 4.80
N LYS A 263 16.48 -18.73 6.05
CA LYS A 263 16.36 -20.10 6.51
C LYS A 263 14.90 -20.41 6.85
N GLU A 264 14.32 -21.42 6.21
CA GLU A 264 12.97 -21.96 6.51
C GLU A 264 12.87 -22.56 7.92
#